data_AF-A0A071LTU3-F1
#
_entry.id   AF-A0A071LTU3-F1
#
_cell.length_a   1.000
_cell.length_b   1.000
_cell.length_c   1.000
_cell.angle_alpha   90.00
_cell.angle_beta   90.00
_cell.angle_gamma   90.00
#
_symmetry.space_group_name_H-M   'P 1'
#
loop_
_entity.id
_entity.type
_entity.pdbx_description
1 polymer ?
#
loop_
_entity_poly.entity_id
_entity_poly.type
_entity_poly.pdbx_seq_one_letter_code
_entity_poly.pdbx_strand_id
1 'polypeptide(L)'
;MYDYHAKKVLSSDPLSHQQAHALVKLLAKHQVHGLMYVDDAMLYQHDVGHVERTRKWASTLPEEQRPVFLHVASLEQEVDQCESIWKFALTDDNIPRLQQFTAVVEQELGLTCEWSWHDQVDVAQTGNSKGKRLAQWVESQGLSMANVVAFGDNFNDISMLASAGMGVAMGNAADEVKQHARQIITDNTQPGIADFITRSLL
;
A
#
# COMPACT_ATOMS: atom_id res chain seq x y z
N MET A 1 -0.52 5.63 12.54
CA MET A 1 -1.26 5.04 13.68
C MET A 1 -2.65 5.64 13.71
N TYR A 2 -3.66 4.79 13.57
CA TYR A 2 -5.06 5.19 13.58
C TYR A 2 -5.77 4.47 14.72
N ASP A 3 -6.50 5.22 15.54
CA ASP A 3 -7.41 4.68 16.54
C ASP A 3 -8.77 4.46 15.87
N TYR A 4 -9.12 3.19 15.64
CA TYR A 4 -10.38 2.81 15.01
C TYR A 4 -11.60 3.12 15.89
N HIS A 5 -11.47 3.06 17.21
CA HIS A 5 -12.59 3.34 18.11
C HIS A 5 -12.86 4.83 18.21
N ALA A 6 -11.81 5.63 18.35
CA ALA A 6 -11.90 7.10 18.38
C ALA A 6 -12.01 7.74 16.99
N LYS A 7 -11.82 6.95 15.92
CA LYS A 7 -11.77 7.39 14.51
C LYS A 7 -10.77 8.53 14.29
N LYS A 8 -9.59 8.45 14.89
CA LYS A 8 -8.59 9.53 14.90
C LYS A 8 -7.20 9.04 14.52
N VAL A 9 -6.48 9.84 13.74
CA VAL A 9 -5.04 9.66 13.53
C VAL A 9 -4.29 10.07 14.80
N LEU A 10 -3.61 9.11 15.43
CA LEU A 10 -2.79 9.36 16.64
C LEU A 10 -1.38 9.85 16.30
N SER A 11 -0.82 9.31 15.22
CA SER A 11 0.50 9.66 14.70
C SER A 11 0.52 9.27 13.23
N SER A 12 1.07 10.13 12.39
CA SER A 12 1.20 9.92 10.96
C SER A 12 2.55 10.44 10.48
N ASP A 13 2.96 9.96 9.32
CA ASP A 13 4.17 10.41 8.63
C ASP A 13 3.87 10.44 7.11
N PRO A 14 3.02 11.38 6.67
CA PRO A 14 2.68 11.53 5.25
C PRO A 14 3.88 12.09 4.48
N LEU A 15 3.78 12.07 3.15
CA LEU A 15 4.70 12.82 2.30
C LEU A 15 4.55 14.30 2.61
N SER A 16 5.67 15.02 2.64
CA SER A 16 5.61 16.49 2.67
C SER A 16 5.09 17.04 1.34
N HIS A 17 4.45 18.21 1.36
CA HIS A 17 4.04 18.92 0.15
C HIS A 17 5.20 19.11 -0.83
N GLN A 18 6.41 19.38 -0.32
CA GLN A 18 7.61 19.52 -1.16
C GLN A 18 7.95 18.21 -1.89
N GLN A 19 7.95 17.07 -1.19
CA GLN A 19 8.19 15.76 -1.81
C GLN A 19 7.09 15.41 -2.82
N ALA A 20 5.83 15.67 -2.49
CA ALA A 20 4.70 15.40 -3.36
C ALA A 20 4.75 16.26 -4.65
N HIS A 21 5.03 17.56 -4.54
CA HIS A 21 5.25 18.43 -5.69
C HIS A 21 6.40 17.94 -6.59
N ALA A 22 7.52 17.55 -5.98
CA ALA A 22 8.65 17.02 -6.73
C ALA A 22 8.30 15.70 -7.44
N LEU A 23 7.56 14.81 -6.77
CA LEU A 23 7.09 13.56 -7.36
C LEU A 23 6.12 13.80 -8.52
N VAL A 24 5.14 14.68 -8.38
CA VAL A 24 4.20 15.03 -9.46
C VAL A 24 4.94 15.57 -10.69
N LYS A 25 5.98 16.39 -10.49
CA LYS A 25 6.84 16.88 -11.57
C LYS A 25 7.62 15.76 -12.26
N LEU A 26 8.16 14.81 -11.49
CA LEU A 26 8.83 13.63 -12.04
C LEU A 26 7.86 12.75 -12.83
N LEU A 27 6.64 12.52 -12.32
CA LEU A 27 5.59 11.78 -13.00
C LEU A 27 5.27 12.38 -14.37
N ALA A 28 5.05 13.69 -14.43
CA ALA A 28 4.80 14.40 -15.69
C ALA A 28 5.99 14.30 -16.67
N LYS A 29 7.22 14.51 -16.17
CA LYS A 29 8.45 14.43 -16.98
C LYS A 29 8.66 13.04 -17.60
N HIS A 30 8.35 11.98 -16.85
CA HIS A 30 8.57 10.59 -17.28
C HIS A 30 7.34 9.93 -17.91
N GLN A 31 6.22 10.66 -18.01
CA GLN A 31 4.93 10.16 -18.50
C GLN A 31 4.46 8.92 -17.74
N VAL A 32 4.64 8.94 -16.42
CA VAL A 32 4.13 7.93 -15.49
C VAL A 32 2.88 8.49 -14.83
N HIS A 33 1.86 7.65 -14.71
CA HIS A 33 0.57 8.03 -14.14
C HIS A 33 0.30 7.24 -12.85
N GLY A 34 -0.49 7.81 -11.95
CA GLY A 34 -0.79 7.17 -10.68
C GLY A 34 -1.97 7.80 -9.95
N LEU A 35 -2.37 7.15 -8.86
CA LEU A 35 -3.31 7.66 -7.87
C LEU A 35 -2.55 8.39 -6.78
N MET A 36 -3.07 9.54 -6.35
CA MET A 36 -2.61 10.21 -5.13
C MET A 36 -3.60 9.90 -4.00
N TYR A 37 -3.14 9.28 -2.93
CA TYR A 37 -3.94 8.99 -1.75
C TYR A 37 -3.79 10.17 -0.79
N VAL A 38 -4.86 10.92 -0.59
CA VAL A 38 -4.88 12.10 0.29
C VAL A 38 -6.02 12.01 1.27
N ASP A 39 -5.86 12.59 2.46
CA ASP A 39 -6.94 12.77 3.43
C ASP A 39 -7.85 11.52 3.54
N ASP A 40 -9.09 11.61 3.04
CA ASP A 40 -10.08 10.53 2.93
C ASP A 40 -10.42 10.11 1.48
N ALA A 41 -9.62 10.53 0.49
CA ALA A 41 -9.86 10.32 -0.93
C ALA A 41 -8.66 9.76 -1.71
N MET A 42 -8.97 9.19 -2.88
CA MET A 42 -8.01 8.83 -3.91
C MET A 42 -8.25 9.73 -5.13
N LEU A 43 -7.22 10.49 -5.51
CA LEU A 43 -7.27 11.43 -6.63
C LEU A 43 -6.55 10.85 -7.85
N TYR A 44 -7.09 11.10 -9.03
CA TYR A 44 -6.45 10.74 -10.29
C TYR A 44 -6.65 11.86 -11.33
N GLN A 45 -5.69 12.01 -12.24
CA GLN A 45 -5.76 13.03 -13.30
C GLN A 45 -6.02 12.44 -14.69
N HIS A 46 -5.57 11.21 -14.95
CA HIS A 46 -5.68 10.55 -16.25
C HIS A 46 -6.38 9.20 -16.10
N ASP A 47 -7.31 8.88 -16.99
CA ASP A 47 -7.95 7.57 -17.07
C ASP A 47 -6.98 6.54 -17.68
N VAL A 48 -6.14 5.95 -16.83
CA VAL A 48 -5.20 4.88 -17.21
C VAL A 48 -5.63 3.53 -16.65
N GLY A 49 -5.06 2.44 -17.15
CA GLY A 49 -5.53 1.07 -16.88
C GLY A 49 -5.92 0.77 -15.43
N HIS A 50 -5.09 1.17 -14.46
CA HIS A 50 -5.40 0.94 -13.03
C HIS A 50 -6.57 1.78 -12.50
N VAL A 51 -6.73 3.02 -12.96
CA VAL A 51 -7.87 3.89 -12.62
C VAL A 51 -9.15 3.20 -13.07
N GLU A 52 -9.15 2.69 -14.30
CA GLU A 52 -10.29 1.95 -14.85
C GLU A 52 -10.57 0.66 -14.08
N ARG A 53 -9.53 -0.10 -13.70
CA ARG A 53 -9.68 -1.29 -12.84
C ARG A 53 -10.29 -0.93 -11.48
N THR A 54 -9.77 0.10 -10.81
CA THR A 54 -10.26 0.57 -9.51
C THR A 54 -11.69 1.07 -9.60
N ARG A 55 -12.05 1.83 -10.64
CA ARG A 55 -13.44 2.29 -10.88
C ARG A 55 -14.40 1.14 -11.11
N LYS A 56 -14.01 0.16 -11.92
CA LYS A 56 -14.82 -1.05 -12.16
C LYS A 56 -15.02 -1.82 -10.87
N TRP A 57 -13.97 -2.05 -10.08
CA TRP A 57 -14.07 -2.69 -8.78
C TRP A 57 -14.97 -1.89 -7.82
N ALA A 58 -14.78 -0.58 -7.69
CA ALA A 58 -15.63 0.27 -6.85
C ALA A 58 -17.11 0.19 -7.25
N SER A 59 -17.40 0.05 -8.55
CA SER A 59 -18.79 -0.09 -9.03
C SER A 59 -19.48 -1.41 -8.62
N THR A 60 -18.72 -2.45 -8.27
CA THR A 60 -19.28 -3.72 -7.77
C THR A 60 -19.66 -3.66 -6.29
N LEU A 61 -19.21 -2.62 -5.57
CA LEU A 61 -19.49 -2.44 -4.15
C LEU A 61 -20.81 -1.68 -3.91
N PRO A 62 -21.49 -1.94 -2.78
CA PRO A 62 -22.54 -1.08 -2.26
C PRO A 62 -22.04 0.36 -2.13
N GLU A 63 -22.92 1.34 -2.35
CA GLU A 63 -22.55 2.76 -2.41
C GLU A 63 -21.83 3.24 -1.14
N GLU A 64 -22.29 2.78 0.03
CA GLU A 64 -21.72 3.08 1.34
C GLU A 64 -20.34 2.46 1.60
N GLN A 65 -19.90 1.54 0.73
CA GLN A 65 -18.58 0.89 0.81
C GLN A 65 -17.62 1.40 -0.28
N ARG A 66 -18.09 2.27 -1.18
CA ARG A 66 -17.25 2.76 -2.28
C ARG A 66 -16.19 3.71 -1.73
N PRO A 67 -14.93 3.57 -2.18
CA PRO A 67 -13.94 4.58 -1.86
C PRO A 67 -14.31 5.93 -2.51
N VAL A 68 -13.94 7.02 -1.86
CA VAL A 68 -13.98 8.35 -2.46
C VAL A 68 -12.87 8.40 -3.53
N PHE A 69 -13.28 8.35 -4.79
CA PHE A 69 -12.38 8.26 -5.94
C PHE A 69 -12.68 9.40 -6.93
N LEU A 70 -11.81 10.40 -6.99
CA LEU A 70 -12.10 11.69 -7.61
C LEU A 70 -11.17 11.97 -8.80
N HIS A 71 -11.77 12.35 -9.93
CA HIS A 71 -11.06 12.90 -11.06
C HIS A 71 -10.73 14.37 -10.80
N VAL A 72 -9.46 14.75 -10.96
CA VAL A 72 -8.99 16.12 -10.75
C VAL A 72 -8.28 16.63 -12.00
N ALA A 73 -8.35 17.94 -12.22
CA ALA A 73 -7.73 18.56 -13.38
C ALA A 73 -6.19 18.54 -13.30
N SER A 74 -5.63 18.64 -12.08
CA SER A 74 -4.20 18.65 -11.84
C SER A 74 -3.86 18.09 -10.47
N LEU A 75 -3.09 17.00 -10.41
CA LEU A 75 -2.55 16.51 -9.13
C LEU A 75 -1.66 17.56 -8.44
N GLU A 76 -0.94 18.38 -9.20
CA GLU A 76 -0.07 19.41 -8.65
C GLU A 76 -0.85 20.46 -7.85
N GLN A 77 -2.05 20.85 -8.33
CA GLN A 77 -2.91 21.80 -7.61
C GLN A 77 -3.53 21.18 -6.36
N GLU A 78 -3.79 19.88 -6.37
CA GLU A 78 -4.40 19.18 -5.25
C GLU A 78 -3.41 18.92 -4.10
N VAL A 79 -2.10 18.80 -4.41
CA VAL A 79 -1.05 18.74 -3.38
C VAL A 79 -1.19 19.91 -2.41
N ASP A 80 -1.45 21.12 -2.90
CA ASP A 80 -1.58 22.32 -2.06
C ASP A 80 -2.90 22.42 -1.28
N GLN A 81 -3.92 21.63 -1.67
CA GLN A 81 -5.26 21.69 -1.08
C GLN A 81 -5.49 20.63 -0.01
N CYS A 82 -4.79 19.50 -0.09
CA CYS A 82 -4.91 18.42 0.87
C CYS A 82 -4.09 18.66 2.15
N GLU A 83 -4.57 18.12 3.27
CA GLU A 83 -3.86 18.21 4.55
C GLU A 83 -2.76 17.14 4.64
N SER A 84 -3.06 15.92 4.22
CA SER A 84 -2.18 14.75 4.31
C SER A 84 -2.09 14.01 2.99
N ILE A 85 -0.86 13.70 2.57
CA ILE A 85 -0.57 12.92 1.36
C ILE A 85 0.03 11.59 1.79
N TRP A 86 -0.75 10.53 1.74
CA TRP A 86 -0.39 9.24 2.32
C TRP A 86 0.60 8.47 1.47
N LYS A 87 0.34 8.41 0.16
CA LYS A 87 1.16 7.71 -0.83
C LYS A 87 0.73 8.05 -2.25
N PHE A 88 1.54 7.65 -3.22
CA PHE A 88 1.14 7.52 -4.61
C PHE A 88 1.13 6.04 -5.01
N ALA A 89 0.10 5.59 -5.72
CA ALA A 89 0.11 4.27 -6.37
C ALA A 89 0.36 4.48 -7.86
N LEU A 90 1.54 4.10 -8.33
CA LEU A 90 2.00 4.26 -9.69
C LEU A 90 1.78 2.99 -10.48
N THR A 91 1.45 3.12 -11.77
CA THR A 91 1.40 1.96 -12.66
C THR A 91 1.97 2.28 -14.02
N ASP A 92 2.49 1.25 -14.67
CA ASP A 92 2.99 1.33 -16.03
C ASP A 92 2.88 -0.03 -16.71
N ASP A 93 2.45 -0.06 -17.97
CA ASP A 93 2.48 -1.30 -18.76
C ASP A 93 3.92 -1.70 -19.13
N ASN A 94 4.87 -0.75 -19.09
CA ASN A 94 6.29 -0.99 -19.28
C ASN A 94 6.99 -1.17 -17.92
N ILE A 95 7.04 -2.41 -17.44
CA ILE A 95 7.64 -2.75 -16.13
C ILE A 95 9.10 -2.28 -16.00
N PRO A 96 10.01 -2.50 -16.98
CA PRO A 96 11.36 -1.95 -16.91
C PRO A 96 11.41 -0.43 -16.76
N ARG A 97 10.51 0.31 -17.43
CA ARG A 97 10.41 1.77 -17.28
C ARG A 97 9.97 2.14 -15.86
N LEU A 98 8.98 1.44 -15.30
CA LEU A 98 8.54 1.68 -13.92
C LEU A 98 9.64 1.41 -12.91
N GLN A 99 10.39 0.30 -13.06
CA GLN A 99 11.56 -0.02 -12.23
C GLN A 99 12.64 1.06 -12.29
N GLN A 100 12.93 1.58 -13.48
CA GLN A 100 13.88 2.67 -13.63
C GLN A 100 13.37 3.95 -12.97
N PHE A 101 12.08 4.25 -13.12
CA PHE A 101 11.45 5.42 -12.53
C PHE A 101 11.45 5.36 -11.00
N THR A 102 11.16 4.21 -10.40
CA THR A 102 11.18 4.05 -8.95
C THR A 102 12.58 4.27 -8.39
N ALA A 103 13.62 3.79 -9.07
CA ALA A 103 15.00 4.06 -8.65
C ALA A 103 15.33 5.56 -8.65
N VAL A 104 14.82 6.32 -9.64
CA VAL A 104 14.94 7.79 -9.67
C VAL A 104 14.22 8.43 -8.48
N VAL A 105 12.99 8.00 -8.19
CA VAL A 105 12.21 8.51 -7.06
C VAL A 105 12.91 8.27 -5.73
N GLU A 106 13.43 7.07 -5.50
CA GLU A 106 14.15 6.74 -4.27
C GLU A 106 15.43 7.57 -4.12
N GLN A 107 16.21 7.71 -5.21
CA GLN A 107 17.47 8.44 -5.20
C GLN A 107 17.28 9.96 -5.05
N GLU A 108 16.32 10.55 -5.77
CA GLU A 108 16.16 12.01 -5.83
C GLU A 108 15.29 12.55 -4.68
N LEU A 109 14.28 11.78 -4.25
CA LEU A 109 13.27 12.26 -3.28
C LEU A 109 13.40 11.62 -1.89
N GLY A 110 14.25 10.60 -1.75
CA GLY A 110 14.39 9.85 -0.50
C GLY A 110 13.07 9.23 -0.04
N LEU A 111 12.21 8.83 -0.98
CA LEU A 111 10.98 8.08 -0.75
C LEU A 111 11.25 6.58 -0.87
N THR A 112 10.32 5.74 -0.43
CA THR A 112 10.40 4.27 -0.60
C THR A 112 9.40 3.83 -1.64
N CYS A 113 9.81 2.95 -2.55
CA CYS A 113 8.97 2.33 -3.56
C CYS A 113 8.75 0.84 -3.26
N GLU A 114 7.54 0.44 -2.89
CA GLU A 114 7.19 -0.96 -2.64
C GLU A 114 6.27 -1.50 -3.74
N TRP A 115 6.64 -2.62 -4.35
CA TRP A 115 5.78 -3.30 -5.31
C TRP A 115 4.53 -3.84 -4.61
N SER A 116 3.37 -3.42 -5.10
CA SER A 116 2.06 -3.77 -4.56
C SER A 116 1.22 -4.58 -5.55
N TRP A 117 1.70 -4.77 -6.78
CA TRP A 117 1.15 -5.69 -7.78
C TRP A 117 2.18 -5.95 -8.88
N HIS A 118 1.85 -6.76 -9.88
CA HIS A 118 2.77 -7.05 -10.99
C HIS A 118 3.10 -5.81 -11.86
N ASP A 119 2.22 -4.81 -11.88
CA ASP A 119 2.34 -3.57 -12.66
C ASP A 119 2.16 -2.31 -11.80
N GLN A 120 2.26 -2.45 -10.47
CA GLN A 120 1.97 -1.38 -9.52
C GLN A 120 3.03 -1.24 -8.44
N VAL A 121 3.36 0.01 -8.14
CA VAL A 121 4.28 0.39 -7.07
C VAL A 121 3.64 1.46 -6.19
N ASP A 122 3.67 1.24 -4.90
CA ASP A 122 3.34 2.23 -3.89
C ASP A 122 4.57 3.06 -3.54
N VAL A 123 4.48 4.38 -3.72
CA VAL A 123 5.50 5.35 -3.30
C VAL A 123 5.04 6.02 -2.03
N ALA A 124 5.78 5.80 -0.94
CA ALA A 124 5.45 6.31 0.38
C ALA A 124 6.67 6.94 1.07
N GLN A 125 6.45 7.61 2.20
CA GLN A 125 7.53 8.15 3.03
C GLN A 125 8.50 7.04 3.46
N THR A 126 9.79 7.36 3.51
CA THR A 126 10.81 6.35 3.82
C THR A 126 10.65 5.74 5.20
N GLY A 127 10.76 4.41 5.25
CA GLY A 127 10.58 3.64 6.47
C GLY A 127 9.12 3.35 6.83
N ASN A 128 8.17 3.57 5.91
CA ASN A 128 6.77 3.15 6.01
C ASN A 128 6.54 1.75 5.41
N SER A 129 7.11 0.70 6.01
CA SER A 129 6.74 -0.68 5.66
C SER A 129 5.65 -1.22 6.59
N LYS A 130 4.83 -2.16 6.09
CA LYS A 130 3.77 -2.83 6.88
C LYS A 130 4.35 -3.44 8.17
N GLY A 131 5.46 -4.18 8.05
CA GLY A 131 6.12 -4.84 9.19
C GLY A 131 6.59 -3.87 10.26
N LYS A 132 7.21 -2.74 9.85
CA LYS A 132 7.68 -1.74 10.82
C LYS A 132 6.53 -1.06 11.54
N ARG A 133 5.47 -0.67 10.82
CA ARG A 133 4.29 -0.04 11.44
C ARG A 133 3.55 -1.01 12.37
N LEU A 134 3.45 -2.29 11.99
CA LEU A 134 2.91 -3.33 12.85
C LEU A 134 3.75 -3.52 14.12
N ALA A 135 5.07 -3.60 14.00
CA ALA A 135 5.96 -3.74 15.16
C ALA A 135 5.85 -2.56 16.14
N GLN A 136 5.82 -1.33 15.63
CA GLN A 136 5.61 -0.13 16.46
C GLN A 136 4.27 -0.16 17.19
N TRP A 137 3.20 -0.62 16.52
CA TRP A 137 1.89 -0.76 17.16
C TRP A 137 1.93 -1.81 18.26
N VAL A 138 2.43 -3.01 17.96
CA VAL A 138 2.52 -4.14 18.89
C VAL A 138 3.32 -3.75 20.14
N GLU A 139 4.46 -3.10 19.97
CA GLU A 139 5.28 -2.59 21.07
C GLU A 139 4.52 -1.54 21.91
N SER A 140 3.77 -0.62 21.28
CA SER A 140 2.96 0.37 21.99
C SER A 140 1.86 -0.25 22.87
N GLN A 141 1.45 -1.48 22.57
CA GLN A 141 0.49 -2.24 23.36
C GLN A 141 1.17 -3.09 24.47
N GLY A 142 2.49 -2.99 24.63
CA GLY A 142 3.25 -3.84 25.54
C GLY A 142 3.33 -5.31 25.10
N LEU A 143 3.09 -5.58 23.81
CA LEU A 143 3.12 -6.90 23.22
C LEU A 143 4.44 -7.12 22.44
N SER A 144 4.67 -8.37 22.04
CA SER A 144 5.82 -8.76 21.23
C SER A 144 5.36 -9.24 19.86
N MET A 145 6.14 -8.94 18.82
CA MET A 145 5.94 -9.49 17.48
C MET A 145 5.94 -11.03 17.48
N ALA A 146 6.57 -11.68 18.46
CA ALA A 146 6.51 -13.13 18.64
C ALA A 146 5.08 -13.67 18.88
N ASN A 147 4.17 -12.82 19.37
CA ASN A 147 2.77 -13.16 19.62
C ASN A 147 1.84 -12.77 18.45
N VAL A 148 2.40 -12.38 17.31
CA VAL A 148 1.65 -11.89 16.16
C VAL A 148 1.56 -12.96 15.08
N VAL A 149 0.34 -13.13 14.55
CA VAL A 149 0.10 -13.83 13.29
C VAL A 149 -0.17 -12.78 12.21
N ALA A 150 0.58 -12.83 11.10
CA ALA A 150 0.39 -11.95 9.95
C ALA A 150 0.05 -12.78 8.71
N PHE A 151 -0.98 -12.38 7.97
CA PHE A 151 -1.39 -13.00 6.71
C PHE A 151 -1.12 -12.05 5.56
N GLY A 152 -0.54 -12.52 4.47
CA GLY A 152 -0.20 -11.69 3.32
C GLY A 152 -0.03 -12.50 2.04
N ASP A 153 -0.02 -11.82 0.91
CA ASP A 153 0.05 -12.44 -0.41
C ASP A 153 0.96 -11.71 -1.40
N ASN A 154 1.48 -10.55 -1.02
CA ASN A 154 2.15 -9.64 -1.94
C ASN A 154 3.53 -9.18 -1.44
N PHE A 155 4.33 -8.55 -2.31
CA PHE A 155 5.69 -8.14 -1.97
C PHE A 155 5.73 -7.13 -0.82
N ASN A 156 4.78 -6.19 -0.76
CA ASN A 156 4.65 -5.26 0.36
C ASN A 156 4.30 -5.94 1.71
N ASP A 157 3.89 -7.22 1.71
CA ASP A 157 3.62 -8.00 2.92
C ASP A 157 4.87 -8.68 3.49
N ILE A 158 5.94 -8.85 2.70
CA ILE A 158 7.16 -9.56 3.11
C ILE A 158 7.68 -9.04 4.45
N SER A 159 7.69 -7.71 4.63
CA SER A 159 8.19 -7.08 5.85
C SER A 159 7.41 -7.52 7.11
N MET A 160 6.09 -7.67 7.03
CA MET A 160 5.29 -8.13 8.17
C MET A 160 5.33 -9.65 8.34
N LEU A 161 5.34 -10.41 7.24
CA LEU A 161 5.42 -11.87 7.26
C LEU A 161 6.72 -12.35 7.91
N ALA A 162 7.85 -11.75 7.55
CA ALA A 162 9.15 -12.10 8.10
C ALA A 162 9.30 -11.69 9.58
N SER A 163 8.66 -10.59 9.97
CA SER A 163 8.79 -10.04 11.33
C SER A 163 7.86 -10.70 12.35
N ALA A 164 6.72 -11.24 11.90
CA ALA A 164 5.74 -11.86 12.78
C ALA A 164 6.24 -13.19 13.37
N GLY A 165 5.80 -13.49 14.60
CA GLY A 165 5.95 -14.79 15.23
C GLY A 165 5.31 -15.91 14.41
N MET A 166 4.31 -15.60 13.60
CA MET A 166 3.77 -16.50 12.59
C MET A 166 3.35 -15.72 11.34
N GLY A 167 4.26 -15.60 10.38
CA GLY A 167 3.92 -15.14 9.03
C GLY A 167 3.29 -16.26 8.21
N VAL A 168 2.14 -15.99 7.60
CA VAL A 168 1.36 -16.94 6.78
C VAL A 168 1.14 -16.35 5.39
N ALA A 169 1.64 -17.01 4.35
CA ALA A 169 1.43 -16.61 2.97
C ALA A 169 0.17 -17.29 2.38
N MET A 170 -0.60 -16.56 1.58
CA MET A 170 -1.69 -17.14 0.80
C MET A 170 -1.17 -18.08 -0.30
N GLY A 171 -2.00 -19.06 -0.71
CA GLY A 171 -1.63 -20.03 -1.74
C GLY A 171 -1.33 -19.40 -3.10
N ASN A 172 -2.01 -18.30 -3.42
CA ASN A 172 -1.85 -17.53 -4.64
C ASN A 172 -0.71 -16.51 -4.60
N ALA A 173 0.05 -16.43 -3.49
CA ALA A 173 1.20 -15.54 -3.38
C ALA A 173 2.35 -15.97 -4.30
N ALA A 174 3.19 -15.01 -4.70
CA ALA A 174 4.42 -15.30 -5.43
C ALA A 174 5.38 -16.16 -4.60
N ASP A 175 6.22 -16.96 -5.26
CA ASP A 175 7.15 -17.86 -4.57
C ASP A 175 8.14 -17.12 -3.67
N GLU A 176 8.57 -15.92 -4.07
CA GLU A 176 9.41 -15.06 -3.25
C GLU A 176 8.69 -14.65 -1.95
N VAL A 177 7.43 -14.23 -2.03
CA VAL A 177 6.63 -13.87 -0.84
C VAL A 177 6.49 -15.07 0.10
N LYS A 178 6.22 -16.26 -0.46
CA LYS A 178 6.08 -17.52 0.30
C LYS A 178 7.35 -17.88 1.07
N GLN A 179 8.55 -17.57 0.55
CA GLN A 179 9.83 -17.83 1.24
C GLN A 179 9.98 -17.04 2.54
N HIS A 180 9.26 -15.94 2.70
CA HIS A 180 9.27 -15.10 3.90
C HIS A 180 8.20 -15.48 4.93
N ALA A 181 7.36 -16.48 4.64
CA ALA A 181 6.35 -16.99 5.54
C ALA A 181 6.77 -18.32 6.18
N ARG A 182 6.25 -18.60 7.37
CA ARG A 182 6.45 -19.88 8.08
C ARG A 182 5.46 -20.95 7.62
N GLN A 183 4.32 -20.53 7.09
CA GLN A 183 3.29 -21.41 6.58
C GLN A 183 2.67 -20.83 5.32
N ILE A 184 2.26 -21.72 4.42
CA ILE A 184 1.48 -21.38 3.23
C ILE A 184 0.10 -22.02 3.41
N ILE A 185 -0.96 -21.25 3.15
CA ILE A 185 -2.35 -21.73 3.20
C ILE A 185 -2.95 -21.79 1.79
N THR A 186 -4.24 -22.10 1.69
CA THR A 186 -4.95 -22.14 0.41
C THR A 186 -5.06 -20.75 -0.22
N ASP A 187 -5.51 -20.71 -1.47
CA ASP A 187 -5.73 -19.47 -2.21
C ASP A 187 -6.76 -18.56 -1.54
N ASN A 188 -6.70 -17.26 -1.83
CA ASN A 188 -7.63 -16.25 -1.34
C ASN A 188 -9.11 -16.48 -1.71
N THR A 189 -9.40 -17.36 -2.67
CA THR A 189 -10.77 -17.76 -3.03
C THR A 189 -11.33 -18.87 -2.13
N GLN A 190 -10.50 -19.39 -1.21
CA GLN A 190 -10.83 -20.46 -0.27
C GLN A 190 -10.77 -19.94 1.17
N PRO A 191 -11.42 -20.61 2.15
CA PRO A 191 -11.47 -20.13 3.54
C PRO A 191 -10.18 -20.37 4.35
N GLY A 192 -9.00 -20.30 3.70
CA GLY A 192 -7.71 -20.69 4.29
C GLY A 192 -7.34 -19.93 5.57
N ILE A 193 -7.66 -18.64 5.65
CA ILE A 193 -7.42 -17.84 6.86
C ILE A 193 -8.29 -18.35 8.01
N ALA A 194 -9.57 -18.60 7.76
CA ALA A 194 -10.50 -19.09 8.77
C ALA A 194 -10.12 -20.50 9.26
N ASP A 195 -9.72 -21.38 8.35
CA ASP A 195 -9.24 -22.72 8.66
C ASP A 195 -7.97 -22.69 9.51
N PHE A 196 -7.02 -21.80 9.20
CA PHE A 196 -5.81 -21.61 9.99
C PHE A 196 -6.15 -21.17 11.42
N ILE A 197 -6.96 -20.12 11.56
CA ILE A 197 -7.34 -19.59 12.88
C ILE A 197 -8.01 -20.69 13.71
N THR A 198 -8.96 -21.42 13.13
CA THR A 198 -9.74 -22.45 13.81
C THR A 198 -8.88 -23.62 14.28
N ARG A 199 -7.83 -23.98 13.54
CA ARG A 199 -7.00 -25.17 13.84
C ARG A 199 -5.76 -24.87 14.67
N SER A 200 -5.29 -23.62 14.66
CA SER A 200 -3.99 -23.25 15.20
C SER A 200 -4.06 -22.26 16.35
N LEU A 201 -5.17 -21.53 16.52
CA LEU A 201 -5.30 -20.45 17.51
C LEU A 201 -6.50 -20.61 18.48
N LEU A 202 -7.49 -21.41 18.11
CA LEU A 202 -8.69 -21.72 18.91
C LEU A 202 -8.65 -23.18 19.39
#